data_AF-A0A420ESI0-F1
#
_entry.id   AF-A0A420ESI0-F1
#
_cell.length_a   1.000
_cell.length_b   1.000
_cell.length_c   1.000
_cell.angle_alpha   90.00
_cell.angle_beta   90.00
_cell.angle_gamma   90.00
#
_symmetry.space_group_name_H-M   'P 1'
#
loop_
_entity.id
_entity.type
_entity.pdbx_description
1 polymer ?
#
loop_
_entity_poly.entity_id
_entity_poly.type
_entity_poly.pdbx_seq_one_letter_code
_entity_poly.pdbx_strand_id
1 'polypeptide(L)'
;MTAADPASAFTAAQRAAGVIAAKHRGDLDGAEQLLAAFPDEATRTRGFMLLAELALTLVGTQTGQTMDDLVQELTLHIAAAIDRPPTV
;
A
#
# COMPACT_ATOMS: atom_id res chain seq x y z
N MET A 1 -12.60 -14.25 -19.55
CA MET A 1 -12.66 -13.14 -18.58
C MET A 1 -13.05 -13.73 -17.24
N THR A 2 -12.08 -14.31 -16.52
CA THR A 2 -12.35 -14.91 -15.21
C THR A 2 -12.44 -13.78 -14.20
N ALA A 3 -13.59 -13.68 -13.52
CA ALA A 3 -13.78 -12.75 -12.42
C ALA A 3 -12.60 -12.87 -11.44
N ALA A 4 -12.10 -11.73 -10.97
CA ALA A 4 -10.96 -11.69 -10.06
C ALA A 4 -11.28 -12.54 -8.81
N ASP A 5 -10.52 -13.61 -8.60
CA ASP A 5 -10.64 -14.46 -7.42
C ASP A 5 -10.31 -13.60 -6.17
N PRO A 6 -11.22 -13.46 -5.19
CA PRO A 6 -10.95 -12.71 -3.96
C PRO A 6 -9.66 -13.18 -3.25
N ALA A 7 -9.35 -14.48 -3.28
CA ALA A 7 -8.14 -15.03 -2.69
C ALA A 7 -6.86 -14.51 -3.38
N SER A 8 -6.95 -14.18 -4.67
CA SER A 8 -5.85 -13.58 -5.42
C SER A 8 -5.55 -12.15 -4.97
N ALA A 9 -6.57 -11.39 -4.57
CA ALA A 9 -6.41 -10.01 -4.08
C ALA A 9 -5.72 -9.98 -2.71
N PHE A 10 -6.10 -10.88 -1.78
CA PHE A 10 -5.43 -10.98 -0.48
C PHE A 10 -3.97 -11.43 -0.61
N THR A 11 -3.69 -12.40 -1.48
CA THR A 11 -2.30 -12.82 -1.76
C THR A 11 -1.49 -11.67 -2.36
N ALA A 12 -2.09 -10.90 -3.27
CA ALA A 12 -1.47 -9.70 -3.84
C ALA A 12 -1.21 -8.62 -2.77
N ALA A 13 -2.13 -8.41 -1.83
CA ALA A 13 -1.95 -7.47 -0.72
C ALA A 13 -0.85 -7.91 0.26
N GLN A 14 -0.76 -9.20 0.59
CA GLN A 14 0.34 -9.76 1.40
C GLN A 14 1.69 -9.51 0.73
N ARG A 15 1.79 -9.72 -0.59
CA ARG A 15 3.01 -9.42 -1.34
C ARG A 15 3.33 -7.93 -1.34
N ALA A 16 2.33 -7.06 -1.53
CA ALA A 16 2.49 -5.61 -1.44
C ALA A 16 3.01 -5.19 -0.06
N ALA A 17 2.52 -5.80 1.02
CA ALA A 17 3.04 -5.56 2.38
C ALA A 17 4.50 -5.98 2.51
N GLY A 18 4.89 -7.09 1.87
CA GLY A 18 6.28 -7.51 1.76
C GLY A 18 7.18 -6.46 1.08
N VAL A 19 6.70 -5.82 0.01
CA VAL A 19 7.43 -4.73 -0.69
C VAL A 19 7.67 -3.56 0.26
N ILE A 20 6.65 -3.12 1.00
CA ILE A 20 6.77 -2.02 1.97
C ILE A 20 7.77 -2.38 3.07
N ALA A 21 7.69 -3.60 3.61
CA ALA A 21 8.58 -4.07 4.66
C ALA A 21 10.05 -4.16 4.17
N ALA A 22 10.29 -4.61 2.94
CA ALA A 22 11.62 -4.65 2.34
C ALA A 22 12.20 -3.24 2.17
N LYS A 23 11.43 -2.31 1.59
CA LYS A 23 11.82 -0.89 1.47
C LYS A 23 12.15 -0.26 2.82
N HIS A 24 11.34 -0.51 3.85
CA HIS A 24 11.58 0.01 5.19
C HIS A 24 12.89 -0.53 5.81
N ARG A 25 13.30 -1.75 5.48
CA ARG A 25 14.58 -2.33 5.91
C ARG A 25 15.78 -1.89 5.06
N GLY A 26 15.57 -1.09 4.00
CA GLY A 26 16.62 -0.74 3.04
C GLY A 26 16.95 -1.85 2.03
N ASP A 27 16.18 -2.93 2.00
CA ASP A 27 16.33 -4.05 1.06
C ASP A 27 15.61 -3.73 -0.25
N LEU A 28 16.24 -2.89 -1.08
CA LEU A 28 15.66 -2.44 -2.34
C LEU A 28 15.57 -3.56 -3.37
N ASP A 29 16.60 -4.41 -3.46
CA ASP A 29 16.62 -5.56 -4.36
C ASP A 29 15.50 -6.56 -4.03
N GLY A 30 15.28 -6.84 -2.74
CA GLY A 30 14.17 -7.68 -2.29
C GLY A 30 12.81 -7.05 -2.60
N ALA A 31 12.68 -5.73 -2.47
CA ALA A 31 11.46 -5.03 -2.84
C ALA A 31 11.17 -5.13 -4.35
N GLU A 32 12.20 -5.01 -5.20
CA GLU A 32 12.07 -5.17 -6.66
C GLU A 32 11.69 -6.58 -7.06
N GLN A 33 12.30 -7.61 -6.45
CA GLN A 33 11.93 -9.00 -6.69
C GLN A 33 10.46 -9.28 -6.34
N LEU A 34 9.98 -8.74 -5.22
CA LEU A 34 8.58 -8.85 -4.81
C LEU A 34 7.64 -8.10 -5.76
N LEU A 35 8.05 -6.94 -6.28
CA LEU A 35 7.31 -6.19 -7.30
C LEU A 35 7.23 -6.94 -8.64
N ALA A 36 8.31 -7.62 -9.04
CA ALA A 36 8.36 -8.41 -10.27
C ALA A 36 7.54 -9.71 -10.18
N ALA A 37 7.26 -10.21 -8.98
CA ALA A 37 6.52 -11.46 -8.78
C ALA A 37 5.01 -11.33 -9.04
N PHE A 38 4.45 -10.13 -9.15
CA PHE A 38 3.04 -9.95 -9.50
C PHE A 38 2.75 -10.47 -10.92
N PRO A 39 1.65 -11.22 -11.14
CA PRO A 39 1.37 -11.85 -12.42
C PRO A 39 1.05 -10.83 -13.53
N ASP A 40 0.44 -9.71 -13.15
CA ASP A 40 0.09 -8.62 -14.03
C ASP A 40 -0.09 -7.32 -13.23
N GLU A 41 -0.14 -6.21 -13.95
CA GLU A 41 -0.27 -4.87 -13.35
C GLU A 41 -1.62 -4.67 -12.65
N ALA A 42 -2.72 -5.24 -13.15
CA ALA A 42 -4.02 -5.07 -12.52
C ALA A 42 -4.07 -5.75 -11.15
N THR A 43 -3.47 -6.93 -11.02
CA THR A 43 -3.32 -7.69 -9.77
C THR A 43 -2.41 -6.92 -8.80
N ARG A 44 -1.30 -6.36 -9.29
CA ARG A 44 -0.43 -5.48 -8.49
C ARG A 44 -1.21 -4.29 -7.93
N THR A 45 -1.92 -3.56 -8.77
CA THR A 45 -2.71 -2.39 -8.38
C THR A 45 -3.77 -2.74 -7.35
N ARG A 46 -4.54 -3.82 -7.56
CA ARG A 46 -5.55 -4.28 -6.59
C ARG A 46 -4.93 -4.67 -5.26
N GLY A 47 -3.77 -5.33 -5.26
CA GLY A 47 -3.05 -5.70 -4.04
C GLY A 47 -2.64 -4.49 -3.20
N PHE A 48 -2.09 -3.45 -3.83
CA PHE A 48 -1.74 -2.21 -3.13
C PHE A 48 -2.97 -1.42 -2.67
N MET A 49 -4.06 -1.38 -3.46
CA MET A 49 -5.31 -0.75 -3.04
C MET A 49 -5.91 -1.41 -1.80
N LEU A 50 -6.00 -2.74 -1.80
CA LEU A 50 -6.53 -3.49 -0.65
C LEU A 50 -5.62 -3.32 0.58
N LEU A 51 -4.30 -3.33 0.40
CA LEU A 51 -3.37 -3.07 1.50
C LEU A 51 -3.57 -1.67 2.11
N ALA A 52 -3.75 -0.63 1.28
CA ALA A 52 -4.00 0.73 1.74
C ALA A 52 -5.32 0.83 2.51
N GLU A 53 -6.40 0.22 2.00
CA GLU A 53 -7.70 0.18 2.67
C GLU A 53 -7.62 -0.53 4.03
N LEU A 54 -6.93 -1.66 4.11
CA LEU A 54 -6.72 -2.39 5.36
C LEU A 54 -5.89 -1.57 6.35
N ALA A 55 -4.85 -0.87 5.88
CA ALA A 55 -4.04 0.01 6.74
C ALA A 55 -4.89 1.15 7.31
N LEU A 56 -5.68 1.84 6.49
CA LEU A 56 -6.59 2.90 6.95
C LEU A 56 -7.64 2.37 7.93
N THR A 57 -8.22 1.20 7.65
CA THR A 57 -9.17 0.53 8.56
C THR A 57 -8.53 0.22 9.91
N LEU A 58 -7.27 -0.26 9.93
CA LEU A 58 -6.54 -0.52 11.16
C LEU A 58 -6.29 0.75 11.97
N VAL A 59 -5.94 1.87 11.32
CA VAL A 59 -5.76 3.16 12.00
C VAL A 59 -7.10 3.66 12.54
N GLY A 60 -8.16 3.67 11.73
CA GLY A 60 -9.48 4.12 12.15
C GLY A 60 -10.04 3.32 13.33
N THR A 61 -9.80 2.00 13.35
CA THR A 61 -10.17 1.14 14.48
C THR A 61 -9.43 1.52 15.77
N GLN A 62 -8.18 1.98 15.67
CA GLN A 62 -7.34 2.36 16.81
C GLN A 62 -7.60 3.79 17.28
N THR A 63 -7.93 4.71 16.38
CA THR A 63 -8.09 6.15 16.67
C THR A 63 -9.54 6.56 16.86
N GLY A 64 -10.51 5.76 16.41
CA GLY A 64 -11.93 6.12 16.35
C GLY A 64 -12.26 7.13 15.26
N GLN A 65 -11.29 7.49 14.40
CA GLN A 65 -11.51 8.38 13.26
C GLN A 65 -12.33 7.68 12.17
N THR A 66 -13.11 8.48 11.42
CA THR A 66 -13.81 7.97 10.24
C THR A 66 -12.85 7.82 9.06
N MET A 67 -13.26 7.06 8.04
CA MET A 67 -12.47 6.93 6.81
C MET A 67 -12.22 8.30 6.13
N ASP A 68 -13.23 9.18 6.14
CA ASP A 68 -13.12 10.51 5.55
C ASP A 68 -12.06 11.37 6.27
N ASP A 69 -12.04 11.33 7.60
CA ASP A 69 -11.03 12.03 8.42
C ASP A 69 -9.61 11.54 8.07
N LEU A 70 -9.43 10.21 7.99
CA LEU A 70 -8.15 9.60 7.67
C LEU A 70 -7.66 9.95 6.26
N VAL A 71 -8.56 9.93 5.27
CA VAL A 71 -8.23 10.28 3.88
C VAL A 71 -7.88 11.77 3.77
N GLN A 72 -8.60 12.64 4.48
CA GLN A 72 -8.26 14.06 4.54
C GLN A 72 -6.88 14.27 5.16
N GLU A 73 -6.59 13.63 6.30
CA GLU A 73 -5.28 13.72 6.95
C GLU A 73 -4.15 13.19 6.06
N LEU A 74 -4.33 12.02 5.44
CA LEU A 74 -3.37 11.44 4.51
C LEU A 74 -3.10 12.36 3.32
N THR A 75 -4.12 13.03 2.79
CA THR A 75 -3.97 14.00 1.70
C THR A 75 -3.10 15.18 2.12
N LEU A 76 -3.27 15.69 3.34
CA LEU A 76 -2.43 16.75 3.90
C LEU A 76 -0.98 16.27 4.09
N HIS A 77 -0.76 15.05 4.57
CA HIS A 77 0.59 14.47 4.69
C HIS A 77 1.27 14.30 3.33
N ILE A 78 0.53 13.89 2.29
CA ILE A 78 1.05 13.80 0.91
C ILE A 78 1.48 15.18 0.41
N ALA A 79 0.64 16.20 0.58
CA ALA A 79 0.98 17.57 0.19
C ALA A 79 2.25 18.07 0.91
N ALA A 80 2.34 17.85 2.22
CA ALA A 80 3.50 18.22 3.02
C ALA A 80 4.78 17.46 2.62
N ALA A 81 4.67 16.21 2.17
CA ALA A 81 5.81 15.42 1.71
C ALA A 81 6.36 15.92 0.37
N ILE A 82 5.49 16.44 -0.52
CA ILE A 82 5.89 17.03 -1.80
C ILE A 82 6.62 18.36 -1.59
N ASP A 83 6.16 19.19 -0.64
CA ASP A 83 6.73 20.50 -0.36
C ASP A 83 8.05 20.46 0.42
N ARG A 84 8.44 19.29 0.95
CA ARG A 84 9.73 19.14 1.63
C ARG A 84 10.86 19.10 0.57
N PRO A 85 11.82 20.04 0.58
CA PRO A 85 12.96 19.97 -0.34
C PRO A 85 13.75 18.67 -0.11
N PRO A 86 14.32 18.05 -1.15
CA PRO A 86 15.13 16.85 -0.99
C PRO A 86 16.27 17.18 -0.02
N THR A 87 16.34 16.43 1.08
CA THR A 87 17.49 16.47 1.97
C THR A 87 18.62 15.78 1.22
N VAL A 88 19.52 16.59 0.65
CA VAL A 88 20.80 16.15 0.07
C VAL A 88 21.67 15.55 1.16
#